data_AF-A0A914VRK5-F1
#
_entry.id   AF-A0A914VRK5-F1
#
_cell.length_a   1.000
_cell.length_b   1.000
_cell.length_c   1.000
_cell.angle_alpha   90.00
_cell.angle_beta   90.00
_cell.angle_gamma   90.00
#
_symmetry.space_group_name_H-M   'P 1'
#
loop_
_entity.id
_entity.type
_entity.pdbx_description
1 polymer ?
#
loop_
_entity_poly.entity_id
_entity_poly.type
_entity_poly.pdbx_seq_one_letter_code
_entity_poly.pdbx_strand_id
1 'polypeptide(L)'
;MKAAFIVLLALVALACAAPKKPHFKAPKATQPPTGICAMCIQAITMVENMADQDEDAIVKAVEDEVCTLFPSFESMCDMFIQMAIKEAIQYLEQGMKPRQICAEFDLC
;
A
#
# COMPACT_ATOMS: atom_id res chain seq x y z
N MET A 1 -3.00 -24.64 -8.13
CA MET A 1 -2.21 -24.15 -9.29
C MET A 1 -1.37 -22.90 -8.98
N LYS A 2 -1.69 -22.10 -7.93
CA LYS A 2 -0.87 -20.95 -7.46
C LYS A 2 0.55 -21.33 -7.00
N ALA A 3 0.77 -22.54 -6.47
CA ALA A 3 2.08 -23.01 -6.02
C ALA A 3 3.14 -23.11 -7.13
N ALA A 4 2.73 -23.37 -8.38
CA ALA A 4 3.67 -23.50 -9.50
C ALA A 4 4.22 -22.14 -9.98
N PHE A 5 3.42 -21.07 -9.88
CA PHE A 5 3.84 -19.71 -10.22
C PHE A 5 4.82 -19.13 -9.20
N ILE A 6 4.60 -19.39 -7.91
CA ILE A 6 5.51 -18.96 -6.82
C ILE A 6 6.88 -19.65 -6.93
N VAL A 7 6.90 -20.93 -7.30
CA VAL A 7 8.16 -21.69 -7.50
C VAL A 7 8.92 -21.23 -8.76
N LEU A 8 8.21 -20.84 -9.83
CA LEU A 8 8.82 -20.29 -11.03
C LEU A 8 9.43 -18.90 -10.81
N LEU A 9 8.78 -18.04 -10.02
CA LEU A 9 9.33 -16.73 -9.65
C LEU A 9 10.56 -16.86 -8.74
N ALA A 10 10.59 -17.85 -7.85
CA ALA A 10 11.74 -18.11 -6.99
C ALA A 10 13.01 -18.50 -7.77
N LEU A 11 12.87 -19.13 -8.94
CA LEU A 11 14.02 -19.49 -9.79
C LEU A 11 14.55 -18.29 -10.60
N VAL A 12 13.70 -17.33 -10.96
CA VAL A 12 14.10 -16.11 -11.69
C VAL A 12 14.76 -15.08 -10.75
N ALA A 13 14.41 -15.10 -9.46
CA ALA A 13 14.92 -14.15 -8.45
C ALA A 13 16.42 -14.32 -8.09
N LEU A 14 17.09 -15.40 -8.54
CA LEU A 14 18.52 -15.60 -8.30
C LEU A 14 19.43 -14.74 -9.21
N ALA A 15 18.87 -14.04 -10.19
CA ALA A 15 19.61 -13.10 -11.03
C ALA A 15 19.10 -11.65 -10.80
N CYS A 16 19.87 -10.90 -10.01
CA CYS A 16 19.81 -9.43 -9.86
C CYS A 16 18.74 -8.85 -8.91
N ALA A 17 18.86 -9.08 -7.60
CA ALA A 17 18.27 -8.19 -6.59
C ALA A 17 19.37 -7.41 -5.87
N ALA A 18 19.66 -6.20 -6.37
CA ALA A 18 20.35 -5.19 -5.57
C ALA A 18 19.39 -4.70 -4.48
N PRO A 19 19.79 -4.64 -3.19
CA PRO A 19 18.90 -4.15 -2.14
C PRO A 19 18.73 -2.64 -2.31
N LYS A 20 17.56 -2.20 -2.80
CA LYS A 20 17.14 -0.81 -2.55
C LYS A 20 17.05 -0.67 -1.03
N LYS A 21 17.96 0.12 -0.45
CA LYS A 21 17.98 0.37 0.99
C LYS A 21 16.59 0.86 1.40
N PRO A 22 15.91 0.22 2.36
CA PRO A 22 14.63 0.73 2.82
C PRO A 22 14.92 2.05 3.53
N HIS A 23 14.35 3.16 3.03
CA HIS A 23 14.30 4.43 3.74
C HIS A 23 13.26 4.36 4.86
N PHE A 24 13.34 3.30 5.69
CA PHE A 24 12.39 3.03 6.76
C PHE A 24 12.46 4.14 7.81
N LYS A 25 11.59 5.15 7.67
CA LYS A 25 11.29 6.07 8.76
C LYS A 25 10.56 5.25 9.82
N ALA A 26 11.23 5.01 10.94
CA ALA A 26 10.60 4.33 12.07
C ALA A 26 9.31 5.09 12.43
N PRO A 27 8.15 4.41 12.47
CA PRO A 27 6.90 5.08 12.82
C PRO A 27 7.07 5.69 14.21
N LYS A 28 6.76 6.99 14.36
CA LYS A 28 6.78 7.65 15.67
C LYS A 28 5.73 6.96 16.54
N ALA A 29 6.19 6.06 17.42
CA ALA A 29 5.35 5.17 18.26
C ALA A 29 4.47 5.90 19.30
N THR A 30 4.37 7.23 19.24
CA THR A 30 3.75 8.08 20.24
C THR A 30 2.71 9.07 19.68
N GLN A 31 2.46 9.09 18.37
CA GLN A 31 1.38 9.93 17.83
C GLN A 31 0.09 9.10 17.68
N PRO A 32 -1.03 9.51 18.31
CA PRO A 32 -2.33 8.94 17.95
C PRO A 32 -2.51 9.14 16.44
N PRO A 33 -3.00 8.14 15.70
CA PRO A 33 -3.21 8.31 14.28
C PRO A 33 -4.10 9.54 14.08
N THR A 34 -3.54 10.56 13.41
CA THR A 34 -4.33 11.69 12.92
C THR A 34 -5.41 11.13 11.99
N GLY A 35 -6.45 11.91 11.68
CA GLY A 35 -7.50 11.45 10.74
C GLY A 35 -6.91 10.92 9.43
N ILE A 36 -5.83 11.55 8.95
CA ILE A 36 -5.10 11.18 7.72
C ILE A 36 -4.29 9.89 7.90
N CYS A 37 -3.59 9.70 9.03
CA CYS A 37 -2.87 8.45 9.30
C CYS A 37 -3.83 7.26 9.42
N ALA A 38 -4.97 7.45 10.09
CA ALA A 38 -6.01 6.42 10.21
C ALA A 38 -6.61 6.05 8.84
N MET A 39 -6.93 7.03 8.00
CA MET A 39 -7.37 6.80 6.62
C MET A 39 -6.37 5.95 5.85
N CYS A 40 -5.09 6.35 5.86
CA CYS A 40 -4.07 5.64 5.10
C CYS A 40 -3.97 4.20 5.56
N ILE A 41 -3.92 3.96 6.88
CA ILE A 41 -3.85 2.60 7.42
C ILE A 41 -5.04 1.79 6.95
N GLN A 42 -6.25 2.37 6.95
CA GLN A 42 -7.45 1.69 6.49
C GLN A 42 -7.39 1.38 4.98
N ALA A 43 -6.98 2.33 4.15
CA ALA A 43 -6.83 2.16 2.71
C ALA A 43 -5.83 1.03 2.40
N ILE A 44 -4.64 1.05 3.00
CA ILE A 44 -3.62 0.01 2.77
C ILE A 44 -4.07 -1.35 3.32
N THR A 45 -4.86 -1.38 4.40
CA THR A 45 -5.45 -2.63 4.92
C THR A 45 -6.48 -3.21 3.95
N MET A 46 -7.28 -2.36 3.28
CA MET A 46 -8.19 -2.82 2.22
C MET A 46 -7.41 -3.40 1.04
N VAL A 47 -6.34 -2.74 0.61
CA VAL A 47 -5.44 -3.26 -0.43
C VAL A 47 -4.87 -4.62 -0.03
N GLU A 48 -4.39 -4.78 1.21
CA GLU A 48 -3.89 -6.07 1.74
C GLU A 48 -4.96 -7.16 1.70
N ASN A 49 -6.21 -6.84 2.06
CA ASN A 49 -7.33 -7.79 2.05
C ASN A 49 -7.84 -8.12 0.63
N MET A 50 -7.62 -7.23 -0.34
CA MET A 50 -8.05 -7.38 -1.73
C MET A 50 -6.91 -7.81 -2.66
N ALA A 51 -5.78 -8.27 -2.12
CA ALA A 51 -4.59 -8.62 -2.90
C ALA A 51 -4.79 -9.71 -3.99
N ASP A 52 -5.90 -10.46 -3.94
CA ASP A 52 -6.29 -11.43 -4.96
C ASP A 52 -7.17 -10.82 -6.09
N GLN A 53 -7.48 -9.52 -6.05
CA GLN A 53 -8.26 -8.79 -7.05
C GLN A 53 -7.38 -8.03 -8.05
N ASP A 54 -7.94 -7.66 -9.19
CA ASP A 54 -7.26 -6.80 -10.17
C ASP A 54 -6.96 -5.42 -9.57
N GLU A 55 -5.80 -4.86 -9.88
CA GLU A 55 -5.33 -3.56 -9.38
C GLU A 55 -6.38 -2.46 -9.57
N ASP A 56 -7.00 -2.40 -10.75
CA ASP A 56 -8.07 -1.43 -11.08
C ASP A 56 -9.31 -1.58 -10.18
N ALA A 57 -9.64 -2.82 -9.77
CA ALA A 57 -10.76 -3.07 -8.86
C ALA A 57 -10.43 -2.63 -7.43
N ILE A 58 -9.18 -2.81 -7.00
CA ILE A 58 -8.69 -2.33 -5.71
C ILE A 58 -8.69 -0.79 -5.68
N VAL A 59 -8.15 -0.15 -6.72
CA VAL A 59 -8.13 1.32 -6.84
C VAL A 59 -9.53 1.88 -6.71
N LYS A 60 -10.46 1.36 -7.50
CA LYS A 60 -11.84 1.83 -7.49
C LYS A 60 -12.52 1.67 -6.13
N ALA A 61 -12.33 0.52 -5.47
CA ALA A 61 -12.93 0.28 -4.16
C ALA A 61 -12.38 1.25 -3.10
N VAL A 62 -11.08 1.54 -3.16
CA VAL A 62 -10.45 2.47 -2.21
C VAL A 62 -10.83 3.93 -2.52
N GLU A 63 -10.94 4.34 -3.78
CA GLU A 63 -11.48 5.65 -4.15
C GLU A 63 -12.92 5.81 -3.61
N ASP A 64 -13.79 4.83 -3.89
CA ASP A 64 -15.21 4.88 -3.50
C ASP A 64 -15.42 4.87 -1.97
N GLU A 65 -14.61 4.13 -1.20
CA GLU A 65 -14.79 4.03 0.26
C GLU A 65 -13.96 5.04 1.07
N VAL A 66 -12.82 5.48 0.55
CA VAL A 66 -11.89 6.35 1.30
C VAL A 66 -11.97 7.79 0.82
N CYS A 67 -11.99 8.06 -0.49
CA CYS A 67 -11.99 9.43 -1.01
C CYS A 67 -13.34 10.13 -0.85
N THR A 68 -14.45 9.38 -0.87
CA THR A 68 -15.80 9.91 -0.59
C THR A 68 -15.98 10.44 0.83
N LEU A 69 -15.16 9.99 1.79
CA LEU A 69 -15.15 10.49 3.17
C LEU A 69 -14.46 11.87 3.28
N PHE A 70 -13.78 12.32 2.22
CA PHE A 70 -12.98 13.57 2.20
C PHE A 70 -13.36 14.47 1.00
N PRO A 71 -14.60 14.97 0.96
CA PRO A 71 -15.13 15.71 -0.19
C PRO A 71 -14.38 17.02 -0.50
N SER A 72 -13.67 17.60 0.48
CA SER A 72 -12.87 18.81 0.25
C SER A 72 -11.57 18.56 -0.52
N PHE A 73 -11.13 17.30 -0.63
CA PHE A 73 -9.86 16.91 -1.25
C PHE A 73 -10.00 15.70 -2.19
N GLU A 74 -11.22 15.38 -2.63
CA GLU A 74 -11.56 14.19 -3.41
C GLU A 74 -10.63 13.99 -4.62
N SER A 75 -10.47 15.01 -5.46
CA SER A 75 -9.58 14.94 -6.64
C SER A 75 -8.10 14.71 -6.30
N MET A 76 -7.63 15.24 -5.16
CA MET A 76 -6.27 15.00 -4.69
C MET A 76 -6.14 13.58 -4.10
N CYS A 77 -7.20 13.08 -3.47
CA CYS A 77 -7.27 11.72 -2.96
C CYS A 77 -7.22 10.71 -4.10
N ASP A 78 -8.02 10.87 -5.15
CA ASP A 78 -8.03 9.96 -6.30
C ASP A 78 -6.65 9.86 -6.96
N MET A 79 -6.03 11.02 -7.24
CA MET A 79 -4.67 11.06 -7.79
C MET A 79 -3.65 10.39 -6.87
N PHE A 80 -3.77 10.58 -5.55
CA PHE A 80 -2.90 9.93 -4.58
C PHE A 80 -3.13 8.42 -4.55
N ILE A 81 -4.39 7.96 -4.51
CA ILE A 81 -4.77 6.55 -4.46
C ILE A 81 -4.22 5.79 -5.68
N GLN A 82 -4.37 6.34 -6.89
CA GLN A 82 -3.86 5.71 -8.11
C GLN A 82 -2.35 5.49 -8.09
N MET A 83 -1.59 6.43 -7.51
CA MET A 83 -0.13 6.30 -7.42
C MET A 83 0.30 5.45 -6.22
N ALA A 84 -0.35 5.65 -5.07
CA ALA A 84 0.02 5.06 -3.79
C ALA A 84 -0.36 3.58 -3.70
N ILE A 85 -1.47 3.13 -4.28
CA ILE A 85 -1.89 1.73 -4.22
C ILE A 85 -0.87 0.84 -4.94
N LYS A 86 -0.43 1.24 -6.13
CA LYS A 86 0.55 0.47 -6.89
C LYS A 86 1.84 0.26 -6.10
N GLU A 87 2.32 1.31 -5.45
CA GLU A 87 3.53 1.24 -4.62
C GLU A 87 3.27 0.49 -3.30
N ALA A 88 2.08 0.66 -2.71
CA ALA A 88 1.67 -0.07 -1.52
C ALA A 88 1.56 -1.58 -1.74
N ILE A 89 1.06 -2.04 -2.90
CA ILE A 89 1.06 -3.46 -3.27
C ILE A 89 2.50 -4.00 -3.25
N GLN A 90 3.44 -3.29 -3.86
CA GLN A 90 4.86 -3.70 -3.85
C GLN A 90 5.45 -3.74 -2.43
N TYR A 91 5.06 -2.81 -1.57
CA TYR A 91 5.51 -2.80 -0.17
C TYR A 91 4.88 -3.91 0.67
N LEU A 92 3.62 -4.26 0.40
CA LEU A 92 2.94 -5.41 1.01
C LEU A 92 3.59 -6.73 0.60
N GLU A 93 3.96 -6.88 -0.68
CA GLU A 93 4.72 -8.04 -1.18
C GLU A 93 6.11 -8.17 -0.52
N GLN A 94 6.72 -7.04 -0.13
CA GLN A 94 7.97 -6.99 0.64
C GLN A 94 7.76 -7.25 2.14
N GLY A 95 6.51 -7.46 2.59
CA GLY A 95 6.16 -7.77 3.98
C GLY A 95 6.00 -6.56 4.90
N MET A 96 5.93 -5.34 4.37
CA MET A 96 5.65 -4.15 5.18
C MET A 96 4.21 -4.14 5.67
N LYS A 97 4.01 -3.60 6.87
CA LYS A 97 2.68 -3.43 7.47
C LYS A 97 2.03 -2.11 7.07
N PRO A 98 0.69 -2.01 7.04
CA PRO A 98 -0.04 -0.80 6.65
C PRO A 98 0.48 0.49 7.30
N ARG A 99 0.76 0.46 8.62
CA ARG A 99 1.32 1.62 9.32
C ARG A 99 2.73 2.03 8.84
N GLN A 100 3.57 1.06 8.45
CA GLN A 100 4.91 1.33 7.94
C GLN A 100 4.83 1.96 6.54
N ILE A 101 3.94 1.43 5.70
CA ILE A 101 3.66 1.97 4.37
C ILE A 101 3.16 3.42 4.48
N CYS A 102 2.23 3.69 5.39
CA CYS A 102 1.74 5.04 5.63
C CYS A 102 2.79 6.01 6.19
N ALA A 103 3.79 5.49 6.92
CA ALA A 103 4.93 6.29 7.36
C ALA A 103 5.91 6.60 6.22
N GLU A 104 6.03 5.71 5.23
CA GLU A 104 6.81 5.97 4.01
C GLU A 104 6.20 7.13 3.20
N PHE A 105 4.87 7.22 3.17
CA PHE A 105 4.15 8.33 2.53
C PHE A 105 4.06 9.61 3.41
N ASP A 106 4.72 9.66 4.57
CA ASP A 106 4.64 10.77 5.54
C ASP A 106 3.20 11.11 6.01
N LEU A 107 2.28 10.14 5.90
CA LEU A 107 0.90 10.25 6.40
C LEU A 107 0.79 9.80 7.86
N CYS A 108 1.78 9.00 8.30
CA CYS A 108 2.12 8.63 9.67
C CYS A 108 3.63 8.84 9.87
#